data_AF-A0A959WS72-F1
#
_entry.id   AF-A0A959WS72-F1
#
_cell.length_a   1.000
_cell.length_b   1.000
_cell.length_c   1.000
_cell.angle_alpha   90.00
_cell.angle_beta   90.00
_cell.angle_gamma   90.00
#
_symmetry.space_group_name_H-M   'P 1'
#
loop_
_entity.id
_entity.type
_entity.pdbx_description
1 polymer ?
#
loop_
_entity_poly.entity_id
_entity_poly.type
_entity_poly.pdbx_seq_one_letter_code
_entity_poly.pdbx_strand_id
1 'polypeptide(L)' 'MSGGVDRVAFVAGIAFVLLGGLLCLDQLDLIGLSWGLTAAALCAAAGVVLVAAGLAPEGRDE' A
#
# COMPACT_ATOMS: atom_id res chain seq x y z
N MET A 1 22.91 -2.98 -8.56
CA MET A 1 21.94 -2.18 -7.76
C MET A 1 20.54 -2.78 -7.91
N SER A 2 20.27 -4.00 -7.40
CA SER A 2 18.96 -4.68 -7.57
C SER A 2 18.08 -4.74 -6.33
N GLY A 3 18.63 -4.55 -5.12
CA GLY A 3 17.89 -4.81 -3.87
C GLY A 3 16.72 -3.85 -3.60
N GLY A 4 16.72 -2.63 -4.14
CA GLY A 4 15.65 -1.65 -3.94
C GLY A 4 14.39 -1.98 -4.75
N VAL A 5 14.56 -2.34 -6.03
CA VAL A 5 13.45 -2.67 -6.94
C VAL A 5 12.68 -3.90 -6.46
N ASP A 6 13.38 -4.92 -5.97
CA ASP A 6 12.77 -6.12 -5.37
C ASP A 6 11.91 -5.77 -4.14
N ARG A 7 12.39 -4.89 -3.26
CA ARG A 7 11.60 -4.45 -2.09
C ARG A 7 10.35 -3.68 -2.48
N VAL A 8 10.44 -2.79 -3.46
CA VAL A 8 9.28 -2.02 -3.96
C VAL A 8 8.23 -2.96 -4.55
N ALA A 9 8.65 -3.89 -5.41
CA ALA A 9 7.76 -4.87 -6.00
C ALA A 9 7.08 -5.75 -4.94
N PHE A 10 7.83 -6.19 -3.92
CA PHE A 10 7.30 -6.98 -2.82
C PHE A 10 6.27 -6.22 -1.99
N VAL A 11 6.58 -4.97 -1.61
CA VAL A 11 5.67 -4.11 -0.83
C VAL A 11 4.41 -3.77 -1.64
N ALA A 12 4.55 -3.46 -2.93
CA ALA A 12 3.42 -3.22 -3.82
C ALA A 12 2.52 -4.47 -3.94
N GLY A 13 3.11 -5.66 -4.05
CA GLY A 13 2.38 -6.92 -4.07
C GLY A 13 1.57 -7.15 -2.80
N ILE A 14 2.17 -6.95 -1.63
CA ILE A 14 1.46 -7.09 -0.33
C ILE A 14 0.32 -6.08 -0.23
N ALA A 15 0.57 -4.82 -0.58
CA ALA A 15 -0.46 -3.78 -0.56
C ALA A 15 -1.63 -4.14 -1.47
N PHE A 16 -1.35 -4.69 -2.66
CA PHE A 16 -2.37 -5.10 -3.62
C PHE A 16 -3.21 -6.28 -3.11
N VAL A 17 -2.57 -7.28 -2.49
CA VAL A 17 -3.27 -8.44 -1.90
C VAL A 17 -4.16 -8.01 -0.74
N LEU A 18 -3.68 -7.13 0.14
CA LEU A 18 -4.47 -6.61 1.26
C LEU A 18 -5.66 -5.78 0.77
N LEU A 19 -5.45 -4.90 -0.21
CA LEU A 19 -6.50 -4.04 -0.75
C LEU A 19 -7.56 -4.88 -1.48
N GLY A 20 -7.14 -5.84 -2.30
CA GLY A 20 -8.02 -6.78 -3.00
C GLY A 20 -8.83 -7.66 -2.03
N GLY A 21 -8.20 -8.15 -0.96
CA GLY A 21 -8.89 -8.90 0.10
C GLY A 21 -9.94 -8.05 0.82
N LEU A 22 -9.62 -6.79 1.10
CA LEU A 22 -10.54 -5.86 1.75
C LEU A 22 -11.76 -5.55 0.86
N LEU A 23 -11.56 -5.31 -0.44
CA LEU A 23 -12.66 -5.15 -1.41
C LEU A 23 -13.47 -6.43 -1.58
N CYS A 24 -12.84 -7.60 -1.52
CA CYS A 24 -13.55 -8.88 -1.59
C CYS A 24 -14.46 -9.08 -0.37
N LEU A 25 -13.98 -8.73 0.83
CA LEU A 25 -14.78 -8.76 2.06
C LEU A 25 -15.94 -7.75 2.04
N ASP A 26 -15.73 -6.58 1.45
CA ASP A 26 -16.79 -5.58 1.22
C ASP A 26 -17.87 -6.11 0.27
N GLN A 27 -17.48 -6.72 -0.85
CA GLN A 27 -18.43 -7.32 -1.80
C GLN A 27 -19.21 -8.52 -1.24
N LEU A 28 -18.68 -9.17 -0.21
CA LEU A 28 -19.36 -10.23 0.54
C LEU A 28 -20.31 -9.66 1.61
N ASP A 29 -20.46 -8.33 1.71
CA ASP A 29 -21.23 -7.59 2.72
C ASP A 29 -20.80 -7.92 4.17
N LEU A 30 -19.61 -8.50 4.33
CA LEU A 30 -19.04 -8.87 5.63
C LEU A 30 -18.50 -7.66 6.39
N ILE A 31 -18.16 -6.59 5.66
CA ILE A 31 -17.65 -5.33 6.17
C ILE A 31 -18.33 -4.22 5.38
N GLY A 32 -19.13 -3.37 6.03
CA GLY A 32 -19.71 -2.20 5.37
C GLY A 32 -18.65 -1.12 5.17
N LEU A 33 -17.84 -1.21 4.12
CA LEU A 33 -16.88 -0.16 3.79
C LEU A 33 -17.61 1.01 3.12
N SER A 34 -17.61 2.16 3.79
CA SER A 34 -18.00 3.40 3.13
C SER A 34 -16.93 3.81 2.11
N TRP A 35 -17.34 4.53 1.07
CA TRP A 35 -16.43 5.08 0.05
C TRP A 35 -15.27 5.88 0.66
N GLY A 36 -15.48 6.50 1.83
CA GLY A 36 -14.42 7.21 2.55
C GLY A 36 -13.31 6.29 3.08
N LEU A 37 -13.66 5.09 3.54
CA LEU A 37 -12.70 4.11 4.06
C LEU A 37 -11.91 3.43 2.94
N THR A 38 -12.52 3.11 1.80
CA THR A 38 -11.81 2.56 0.63
C THR A 38 -10.84 3.59 0.04
N ALA A 39 -11.26 4.85 -0.07
CA ALA A 39 -10.38 5.94 -0.51
C ALA A 39 -9.18 6.14 0.44
N ALA A 40 -9.42 6.12 1.76
CA ALA A 40 -8.35 6.21 2.76
C ALA A 40 -7.38 5.03 2.68
N ALA A 41 -7.88 3.80 2.47
CA ALA A 41 -7.05 2.62 2.29
C ALA A 41 -6.18 2.70 1.02
N LEU A 42 -6.73 3.20 -0.08
CA LEU A 42 -6.00 3.43 -1.33
C LEU A 42 -4.89 4.47 -1.18
N CYS A 43 -5.18 5.59 -0.50
CA CYS A 43 -4.18 6.60 -0.18
C CYS A 43 -3.08 6.06 0.73
N ALA A 44 -3.43 5.26 1.75
CA ALA A 44 -2.45 4.63 2.63
C ALA A 44 -1.55 3.64 1.86
N ALA A 45 -2.13 2.80 1.00
CA ALA A 45 -1.38 1.88 0.15
C ALA A 45 -0.41 2.61 -0.79
N ALA A 46 -0.86 3.69 -1.43
CA ALA A 46 -0.01 4.52 -2.28
C ALA A 46 1.15 5.15 -1.49
N GLY A 47 0.88 5.65 -0.28
CA GLY A 47 1.91 6.20 0.61
C GLY A 47 2.96 5.17 1.00
N VAL A 48 2.56 3.95 1.34
CA VAL A 48 3.48 2.86 1.70
C VAL A 48 4.37 2.46 0.52
N VAL A 49 3.82 2.39 -0.70
CA VAL A 49 4.59 2.11 -1.92
C VAL A 49 5.57 3.24 -2.23
N LEU A 50 5.17 4.50 -2.07
CA LEU A 50 6.05 5.66 -2.24
C LEU A 50 7.22 5.65 -1.23
N VAL A 51 6.93 5.39 0.04
CA VAL A 51 7.95 5.26 1.09
C VAL A 51 8.93 4.13 0.76
N ALA A 52 8.42 2.96 0.36
CA ALA A 52 9.27 1.84 -0.05
C ALA A 52 10.08 2.12 -1.31
N ALA A 53 9.58 2.98 -2.22
CA ALA A 53 10.28 3.45 -3.40
C ALA A 53 11.42 4.44 -3.10
N GLY A 54 11.67 4.76 -1.83
CA GLY A 54 12.75 5.65 -1.43
C GLY A 54 12.37 7.13 -1.45
N LEU A 55 11.07 7.46 -1.45
CA LEU A 55 10.61 8.84 -1.19
C LEU A 55 10.57 9.18 0.30
N ALA A 56 10.91 8.23 1.18
CA ALA A 56 11.26 8.56 2.55
C ALA A 56 12.50 9.47 2.51
N PRO A 57 12.55 10.58 3.27
CA PRO A 57 13.75 11.39 3.35
C PRO A 57 14.86 10.50 3.87
N GLU A 58 15.75 10.09 2.97
CA GLU A 58 17.06 9.57 3.32
C GLU A 58 17.63 10.59 4.29
N GLY A 59 17.87 10.16 5.53
CA GLY A 59 18.56 10.99 6.51
C GLY A 59 19.75 11.61 5.81
N ARG A 60 19.72 12.94 5.71
CA ARG A 60 20.86 13.73 5.30
C ARG A 60 21.93 13.44 6.35
N ASP A 61 22.74 12.43 6.10
CA ASP A 61 23.90 12.09 6.91
C ASP A 61 24.84 13.31 6.87
N GLU A 62 24.94 13.98 8.00
CA GLU A 62 25.96 14.97 8.33
C GLU A 62 27.32 14.29 8.58
#